data_AF-A0A4R8DQE1-F1
#
_entry.id   AF-A0A4R8DQE1-F1
#
_cell.length_a   1.000
_cell.length_b   1.000
_cell.length_c   1.000
_cell.angle_alpha   90.00
_cell.angle_beta   90.00
_cell.angle_gamma   90.00
#
_symmetry.space_group_name_H-M   'P 1'
#
loop_
_entity.id
_entity.type
_entity.pdbx_description
1 polymer ?
#
loop_
_entity_poly.entity_id
_entity_poly.type
_entity_poly.pdbx_seq_one_letter_code
_entity_poly.pdbx_strand_id
1 'polypeptide(L)'
;MTTTPALAGRREWVGLAILALPTLLISMDTTVLFLAIPAISASLEPNSTQLLWISDIYGFMQAGLLIIMGTIGDRIGQRKLLLMGASAFTGASVMAAFSPNAPLLILSRGLLGVAGATLLPTVVSLIRNMFYDEQQRTFALGCWTTCFSAGTMLGPLVGGGGLYHGARPEKAFQVVIRLFR
;
A
#
# COMPACT_ATOMS: atom_id res chain seq x y z
N MET A 1 -2.48 -29.82 32.21
CA MET A 1 -1.18 -29.39 31.66
C MET A 1 -1.41 -28.11 30.88
N THR A 2 -1.17 -26.95 31.48
CA THR A 2 -1.25 -25.64 30.81
C THR A 2 0.06 -25.43 30.07
N THR A 3 0.10 -25.73 28.78
CA THR A 3 1.26 -25.38 27.93
C THR A 3 1.27 -23.87 27.80
N THR A 4 2.20 -23.20 28.49
CA THR A 4 2.43 -21.76 28.31
C THR A 4 2.72 -21.52 26.83
N PRO A 5 1.94 -20.69 26.12
CA PRO A 5 2.15 -20.45 24.70
C PRO A 5 3.56 -19.89 24.50
N ALA A 6 4.28 -20.42 23.51
CA ALA A 6 5.64 -19.98 23.22
C ALA A 6 5.64 -18.50 22.82
N LEU A 7 6.39 -17.68 23.56
CA LEU A 7 6.54 -16.25 23.32
C LEU A 7 7.19 -16.02 21.94
N ALA A 8 6.71 -15.01 21.21
CA ALA A 8 7.26 -14.63 19.91
C ALA A 8 8.73 -14.22 20.02
N GLY A 9 9.58 -14.79 19.17
CA GLY A 9 11.01 -14.51 19.10
C GLY A 9 11.36 -13.41 18.10
N ARG A 10 12.67 -13.22 17.88
CA ARG A 10 13.20 -12.18 16.98
C ARG A 10 12.72 -12.34 15.52
N ARG A 11 12.37 -13.56 15.10
CA ARG A 11 11.93 -13.85 13.72
C ARG A 11 10.51 -13.32 13.47
N GLU A 12 9.64 -13.41 14.46
CA GLU A 12 8.25 -12.96 14.41
C GLU A 12 8.17 -11.43 14.33
N TRP A 13 9.00 -10.73 15.10
CA TRP A 13 9.13 -9.27 15.06
C TRP A 13 9.72 -8.76 13.73
N VAL A 14 10.72 -9.46 13.18
CA VAL A 14 11.25 -9.15 11.84
C VAL A 14 10.20 -9.38 10.76
N GLY A 15 9.41 -10.46 10.86
CA GLY A 15 8.29 -10.71 9.96
C GLY A 15 7.25 -9.58 10.01
N LEU A 16 6.91 -9.07 11.20
CA LEU A 16 6.00 -7.94 11.35
C LEU A 16 6.54 -6.68 10.67
N ALA A 17 7.83 -6.38 10.82
CA ALA A 17 8.46 -5.24 10.14
C ALA A 17 8.38 -5.38 8.61
N ILE A 18 8.58 -6.59 8.07
CA ILE A 18 8.45 -6.87 6.64
C ILE A 18 7.00 -6.67 6.17
N LEU A 19 6.00 -7.05 6.99
CA LEU A 19 4.57 -6.87 6.68
C LEU A 19 4.13 -5.39 6.78
N ALA A 20 4.80 -4.59 7.61
CA ALA A 20 4.52 -3.18 7.76
C ALA A 20 4.92 -2.37 6.50
N LEU A 21 5.96 -2.78 5.77
CA LEU A 21 6.44 -2.07 4.57
C LEU A 21 5.39 -1.97 3.43
N PRO A 22 4.77 -3.08 2.95
CA PRO A 22 3.69 -3.00 1.95
C PRO A 22 2.48 -2.22 2.45
N THR A 23 2.17 -2.35 3.74
CA THR A 23 1.05 -1.68 4.40
C THR A 23 1.24 -0.16 4.37
N LEU A 24 2.46 0.32 4.67
CA LEU A 24 2.82 1.73 4.58
C LEU A 24 2.69 2.25 3.15
N LEU A 25 3.23 1.51 2.18
CA LEU A 25 3.17 1.90 0.76
C LEU A 25 1.74 2.03 0.23
N ILE A 26 0.87 1.08 0.57
CA ILE A 26 -0.56 1.13 0.22
C ILE A 26 -1.22 2.40 0.76
N SER A 27 -0.95 2.72 2.03
CA SER A 27 -1.54 3.87 2.72
C SER A 27 -1.06 5.21 2.14
N MET A 28 0.17 5.23 1.62
CA MET A 28 0.75 6.41 0.98
C MET A 28 0.20 6.65 -0.44
N ASP A 29 -0.11 5.61 -1.22
CA ASP A 29 -0.55 5.77 -2.63
C ASP A 29 -1.79 6.68 -2.75
N THR A 30 -2.78 6.50 -1.87
CA THR A 30 -4.04 7.26 -1.90
C THR A 30 -3.82 8.74 -1.61
N THR A 31 -2.99 9.06 -0.61
CA THR A 31 -2.71 10.46 -0.22
C THR A 31 -1.81 11.16 -1.22
N VAL A 32 -0.82 10.47 -1.77
CA VAL A 32 0.04 10.99 -2.85
C VAL A 32 -0.77 11.27 -4.11
N LEU A 33 -1.75 10.42 -4.44
CA LEU A 33 -2.62 10.65 -5.61
C LEU A 33 -3.36 11.98 -5.51
N PHE A 34 -4.00 12.28 -4.38
CA PHE A 34 -4.74 13.53 -4.20
C PHE A 34 -3.83 14.77 -4.33
N LEU A 35 -2.58 14.68 -3.88
CA LEU A 35 -1.58 15.73 -4.07
C LEU A 35 -1.09 15.84 -5.52
N ALA A 36 -1.11 14.73 -6.25
CA ALA A 36 -0.69 14.68 -7.65
C ALA A 36 -1.78 15.10 -8.63
N ILE A 37 -3.06 15.22 -8.21
CA ILE A 37 -4.19 15.60 -9.10
C ILE A 37 -3.88 16.86 -9.91
N PRO A 38 -3.39 17.99 -9.34
CA PRO A 38 -3.10 19.19 -10.13
C PRO A 38 -2.05 18.94 -11.22
N ALA A 39 -1.02 18.14 -10.92
CA ALA A 39 0.02 17.80 -11.88
C ALA A 39 -0.46 16.81 -12.94
N ILE A 40 -1.28 15.82 -12.57
CA ILE A 40 -1.94 14.89 -13.48
C ILE A 40 -2.83 15.67 -14.44
N SER A 41 -3.62 16.63 -13.93
CA SER A 41 -4.48 17.48 -14.75
C SER A 41 -3.69 18.35 -15.72
N ALA A 42 -2.54 18.89 -15.30
CA ALA A 42 -1.70 19.74 -16.14
C ALA A 42 -0.86 18.96 -17.18
N SER A 43 -0.54 17.70 -16.93
CA SER A 43 0.33 16.89 -17.81
C SER A 43 -0.42 15.94 -18.74
N LEU A 44 -1.57 15.43 -18.31
CA LEU A 44 -2.34 14.44 -19.06
C LEU A 44 -3.67 14.99 -19.61
N GLU A 45 -4.08 16.19 -19.18
CA GLU A 45 -5.36 16.83 -19.53
C GLU A 45 -6.57 15.84 -19.58
N PRO A 46 -6.77 15.02 -18.52
CA PRO A 46 -7.81 14.02 -18.49
C PRO A 46 -9.21 14.63 -18.52
N ASN A 47 -10.15 13.96 -19.18
CA ASN A 47 -11.57 14.33 -19.11
C ASN A 47 -12.12 14.06 -17.69
N SER A 48 -13.21 14.74 -17.30
CA SER A 48 -13.86 14.60 -15.98
C SER A 48 -14.15 13.15 -15.60
N THR A 49 -14.59 12.33 -16.56
CA THR A 49 -14.82 10.89 -16.34
C THR A 49 -13.53 10.14 -16.00
N GLN A 50 -12.41 10.49 -16.64
CA GLN A 50 -11.11 9.85 -16.36
C GLN A 50 -10.56 10.24 -14.99
N LEU A 51 -10.73 11.50 -14.57
CA LEU A 51 -10.33 11.93 -13.21
C LEU A 51 -11.10 11.19 -12.10
N LEU A 52 -12.41 10.98 -12.30
CA LEU A 52 -13.22 10.16 -11.40
C LEU A 52 -12.66 8.73 -11.33
N TRP A 53 -12.43 8.10 -12.49
CA TRP A 53 -11.87 6.75 -12.52
C TRP A 53 -10.47 6.66 -11.89
N ILE A 54 -9.58 7.63 -12.10
CA ILE A 54 -8.25 7.65 -11.50
C ILE A 54 -8.34 7.64 -9.97
N SER A 55 -9.32 8.35 -9.41
CA SER A 55 -9.49 8.51 -7.96
C SER A 55 -10.20 7.31 -7.32
N ASP A 56 -11.24 6.77 -7.97
CA ASP A 56 -12.13 5.79 -7.36
C ASP A 56 -11.80 4.32 -7.69
N ILE A 57 -11.18 4.04 -8.85
CA ILE A 57 -10.99 2.65 -9.32
C ILE A 57 -10.17 1.81 -8.35
N TYR A 58 -9.18 2.43 -7.71
CA TYR A 58 -8.32 1.77 -6.72
C TYR A 58 -9.16 1.24 -5.55
N GLY A 59 -10.01 2.10 -4.97
CA GLY A 59 -10.89 1.75 -3.87
C GLY A 59 -11.94 0.71 -4.26
N PHE A 60 -12.54 0.84 -5.45
CA PHE A 60 -13.51 -0.14 -5.95
C PHE A 60 -12.93 -1.53 -6.14
N MET A 61 -11.76 -1.63 -6.79
CA MET A 61 -11.08 -2.91 -6.96
C MET A 61 -10.66 -3.49 -5.62
N GLN A 62 -10.12 -2.65 -4.73
CA GLN A 62 -9.69 -3.08 -3.40
C GLN A 62 -10.87 -3.62 -2.58
N ALA A 63 -11.98 -2.88 -2.48
CA ALA A 63 -13.14 -3.27 -1.70
C ALA A 63 -13.87 -4.49 -2.30
N GLY A 64 -14.06 -4.51 -3.62
CA GLY A 64 -14.78 -5.59 -4.30
C GLY A 64 -14.03 -6.93 -4.28
N LEU A 65 -12.70 -6.89 -4.32
CA LEU A 65 -11.88 -8.10 -4.35
C LEU A 65 -11.40 -8.56 -2.98
N LEU A 66 -11.58 -7.77 -1.91
CA LEU A 66 -11.06 -8.09 -0.58
C LEU A 66 -11.56 -9.46 -0.08
N ILE A 67 -12.86 -9.72 -0.23
CA ILE A 67 -13.49 -10.98 0.20
C ILE A 67 -13.00 -12.16 -0.64
N ILE A 68 -12.89 -11.95 -1.96
CA ILE A 68 -12.44 -12.98 -2.90
C ILE A 68 -10.97 -13.34 -2.64
N MET A 69 -10.11 -12.34 -2.51
CA MET A 69 -8.69 -12.54 -2.26
C MET A 69 -8.43 -13.12 -0.88
N GLY A 70 -9.23 -12.78 0.14
CA GLY A 70 -9.20 -13.47 1.44
C GLY A 70 -9.44 -14.97 1.29
N THR A 71 -10.52 -15.35 0.59
CA THR A 71 -10.86 -16.77 0.35
C THR A 71 -9.79 -17.50 -0.47
N ILE A 72 -9.20 -16.84 -1.47
CA ILE A 72 -8.09 -17.40 -2.25
C ILE A 72 -6.88 -17.61 -1.36
N GLY A 73 -6.53 -16.64 -0.52
CA GLY A 73 -5.39 -16.70 0.40
C GLY A 73 -5.47 -17.87 1.37
N ASP A 74 -6.68 -18.19 1.83
CA ASP A 74 -6.93 -19.35 2.70
C ASP A 74 -6.73 -20.69 1.97
N ARG A 75 -6.91 -20.73 0.64
CA ARG A 75 -6.71 -21.95 -0.17
C ARG A 75 -5.27 -22.15 -0.65
N ILE A 76 -4.63 -21.12 -1.20
CA ILE A 76 -3.29 -21.24 -1.79
C ILE A 76 -2.15 -20.99 -0.78
N GLY A 77 -2.50 -20.49 0.41
CA GLY A 77 -1.58 -20.11 1.46
C GLY A 77 -1.25 -18.62 1.45
N GLN A 78 -1.46 -18.00 2.59
CA GLN A 78 -1.29 -16.56 2.82
C GLN A 78 0.11 -16.05 2.47
N ARG A 79 1.17 -16.79 2.78
CA ARG A 79 2.53 -16.39 2.43
C ARG A 79 2.75 -16.26 0.91
N LYS A 80 2.17 -17.18 0.11
CA LYS A 80 2.28 -17.13 -1.35
C LYS A 80 1.46 -15.97 -1.90
N LEU A 81 0.23 -15.78 -1.38
CA LEU A 81 -0.61 -14.66 -1.78
C LEU A 81 0.06 -13.31 -1.47
N LEU A 82 0.74 -13.18 -0.31
CA LEU A 82 1.48 -11.95 0.03
C LEU A 82 2.58 -11.65 -0.98
N LEU A 83 3.37 -12.66 -1.37
CA LEU A 83 4.48 -12.47 -2.31
C LEU A 83 3.98 -12.13 -3.72
N MET A 84 2.92 -12.78 -4.18
CA MET A 84 2.27 -12.45 -5.45
C MET A 84 1.65 -11.04 -5.41
N GLY A 85 0.97 -10.70 -4.33
CA GLY A 85 0.40 -9.37 -4.11
C GLY A 85 1.44 -8.28 -4.08
N ALA A 86 2.54 -8.48 -3.34
CA ALA A 86 3.64 -7.53 -3.25
C ALA A 86 4.34 -7.34 -4.60
N SER A 87 4.63 -8.43 -5.33
CA SER A 87 5.23 -8.34 -6.68
C SER A 87 4.30 -7.67 -7.70
N ALA A 88 3.01 -7.98 -7.67
CA ALA A 88 2.01 -7.30 -8.49
C ALA A 88 1.90 -5.81 -8.14
N PHE A 89 1.94 -5.46 -6.85
CA PHE A 89 1.91 -4.07 -6.39
C PHE A 89 3.13 -3.29 -6.88
N THR A 90 4.33 -3.86 -6.75
CA THR A 90 5.56 -3.24 -7.26
C THR A 90 5.51 -3.06 -8.78
N GLY A 91 5.09 -4.07 -9.53
CA GLY A 91 4.96 -3.97 -10.99
C GLY A 91 3.91 -2.94 -11.42
N ALA A 92 2.75 -2.92 -10.77
CA ALA A 92 1.70 -1.95 -11.06
C ALA A 92 2.10 -0.52 -10.67
N SER A 93 2.87 -0.36 -9.59
CA SER A 93 3.40 0.94 -9.14
C SER A 93 4.41 1.50 -10.16
N VAL A 94 5.32 0.67 -10.67
CA VAL A 94 6.23 1.06 -11.76
C VAL A 94 5.41 1.43 -13.01
N MET A 95 4.41 0.65 -13.37
CA MET A 95 3.56 0.95 -14.53
C MET A 95 2.79 2.28 -14.36
N ALA A 96 2.34 2.59 -13.15
CA ALA A 96 1.71 3.87 -12.82
C ALA A 96 2.70 5.04 -12.95
N ALA A 97 3.95 4.85 -12.49
CA ALA A 97 4.99 5.86 -12.56
C ALA A 97 5.41 6.21 -14.00
N PHE A 98 5.43 5.22 -14.90
CA PHE A 98 5.76 5.41 -16.31
C PHE A 98 4.53 5.63 -17.21
N SER A 99 3.37 5.93 -16.63
CA SER A 99 2.14 6.05 -17.42
C SER A 99 2.14 7.32 -18.28
N PRO A 100 2.13 7.22 -19.62
CA PRO A 100 2.18 8.38 -20.50
C PRO A 100 0.79 9.02 -20.71
N ASN A 101 -0.30 8.26 -20.52
CA ASN A 101 -1.66 8.66 -20.87
C ASN A 101 -2.64 8.32 -19.73
N ALA A 102 -3.74 9.07 -19.59
CA ALA A 102 -4.73 8.87 -18.53
C ALA A 102 -5.35 7.46 -18.49
N PRO A 103 -5.66 6.78 -19.62
CA PRO A 103 -6.18 5.41 -19.59
C PRO A 103 -5.21 4.39 -18.99
N LEU A 104 -3.91 4.53 -19.24
CA LEU A 104 -2.91 3.62 -18.68
C LEU A 104 -2.76 3.86 -17.18
N LEU A 105 -2.91 5.11 -16.73
CA LEU A 105 -2.91 5.46 -15.31
C LEU A 105 -4.11 4.83 -14.60
N ILE A 106 -5.31 4.89 -15.19
CA ILE A 106 -6.51 4.22 -14.67
C ILE A 106 -6.28 2.71 -14.56
N LEU A 107 -5.73 2.09 -15.60
CA LEU A 107 -5.46 0.65 -15.61
C LEU A 107 -4.45 0.25 -14.53
N SER A 108 -3.37 1.03 -14.38
CA SER A 108 -2.37 0.82 -13.31
C SER A 108 -2.96 0.97 -11.91
N ARG A 109 -3.85 1.95 -11.69
CA ARG A 109 -4.59 2.14 -10.43
C ARG A 109 -5.54 0.99 -10.15
N GLY A 110 -6.21 0.46 -11.18
CA GLY A 110 -7.01 -0.75 -11.06
C GLY A 110 -6.18 -1.94 -10.59
N LEU A 111 -5.00 -2.16 -11.20
CA LEU A 111 -4.08 -3.23 -10.79
C LEU A 111 -3.54 -3.02 -9.37
N LEU A 112 -3.22 -1.79 -8.98
CA LEU A 112 -2.83 -1.45 -7.60
C LEU A 112 -3.94 -1.81 -6.61
N GLY A 113 -5.21 -1.56 -6.97
CA GLY A 113 -6.36 -1.95 -6.14
C GLY A 113 -6.51 -3.47 -6.00
N VAL A 114 -6.32 -4.22 -7.10
CA VAL A 114 -6.29 -5.70 -7.09
C VAL A 114 -5.18 -6.21 -6.18
N ALA A 115 -3.97 -5.68 -6.32
CA ALA A 115 -2.83 -6.05 -5.49
C ALA A 115 -3.07 -5.68 -4.01
N GLY A 116 -3.63 -4.49 -3.75
CA GLY A 116 -4.01 -4.02 -2.42
C GLY A 116 -5.03 -4.91 -1.73
N ALA A 117 -5.99 -5.48 -2.48
CA ALA A 117 -6.99 -6.42 -1.95
C ALA A 117 -6.38 -7.70 -1.40
N THR A 118 -5.22 -8.12 -1.94
CA THR A 118 -4.53 -9.32 -1.46
C THR A 118 -3.76 -9.09 -0.16
N LEU A 119 -3.28 -7.88 0.08
CA LEU A 119 -2.33 -7.59 1.16
C LEU A 119 -3.03 -7.48 2.52
N LEU A 120 -4.18 -6.81 2.60
CA LEU A 120 -4.94 -6.61 3.84
C LEU A 120 -5.32 -7.91 4.58
N PRO A 121 -6.04 -8.88 3.96
CA PRO A 121 -6.44 -10.11 4.65
C PRO A 121 -5.22 -10.97 5.04
N THR A 122 -4.18 -10.92 4.20
CA THR A 122 -2.98 -11.72 4.35
C THR A 122 -2.12 -11.26 5.53
N VAL A 123 -1.96 -9.94 5.72
CA VAL A 123 -1.20 -9.39 6.84
C VAL A 123 -1.88 -9.71 8.18
N VAL A 124 -3.18 -9.49 8.29
CA VAL A 124 -3.94 -9.78 9.51
C VAL A 124 -3.81 -11.26 9.90
N SER A 125 -3.95 -12.16 8.93
CA SER A 125 -3.89 -13.59 9.24
C SER A 125 -2.46 -14.10 9.48
N LEU A 126 -1.43 -13.53 8.83
CA LEU A 126 -0.03 -13.80 9.18
C LEU A 126 0.28 -13.38 10.62
N ILE A 127 -0.19 -12.21 11.06
CA ILE A 127 -0.03 -11.77 12.45
C ILE A 127 -0.69 -12.77 13.41
N ARG A 128 -1.90 -13.25 13.09
CA ARG A 128 -2.61 -14.26 13.91
C ARG A 128 -1.88 -15.62 13.96
N ASN A 129 -1.18 -15.99 12.90
CA ASN A 129 -0.43 -17.24 12.82
C ASN A 129 0.98 -17.15 13.43
N MET A 130 1.57 -15.95 13.52
CA MET A 130 2.89 -15.72 14.09
C MET A 130 2.87 -15.45 15.59
N PHE A 131 1.81 -14.84 16.11
CA PHE A 131 1.66 -14.51 17.52
C PHE A 131 0.58 -15.39 18.16
N TYR A 132 1.02 -16.46 18.83
CA TYR A 132 0.14 -17.39 19.53
C TYR A 132 -0.38 -16.84 20.87
N ASP A 133 0.39 -15.95 21.50
CA ASP A 133 -0.03 -15.22 22.70
C ASP A 133 -1.00 -14.08 22.32
N GLU A 134 -2.17 -14.05 22.97
CA GLU A 134 -3.23 -13.10 22.67
C GLU A 134 -2.85 -11.64 22.97
N GLN A 135 -2.04 -11.41 24.01
CA GLN A 135 -1.56 -10.09 24.38
C GLN A 135 -0.52 -9.57 23.37
N GLN A 136 0.42 -10.44 22.95
CA GLN A 136 1.39 -10.09 21.90
C GLN A 136 0.73 -9.87 20.54
N ARG A 137 -0.28 -10.67 20.20
CA ARG A 137 -1.06 -10.53 18.96
C ARG A 137 -1.80 -9.20 18.91
N THR A 138 -2.41 -8.79 20.03
CA THR A 138 -3.12 -7.51 20.13
C THR A 138 -2.15 -6.33 19.98
N PHE A 139 -0.98 -6.42 20.61
CA PHE A 139 0.07 -5.42 20.45
C PHE A 139 0.61 -5.36 19.01
N ALA A 140 0.83 -6.51 18.38
CA ALA A 140 1.27 -6.61 16.98
C ALA A 140 0.25 -5.97 16.01
N LEU A 141 -1.04 -6.23 16.20
CA LEU A 141 -2.11 -5.58 15.45
C LEU A 141 -2.14 -4.07 15.70
N GLY A 142 -1.94 -3.62 16.95
CA GLY A 142 -1.85 -2.19 17.28
C GLY A 142 -0.64 -1.48 16.65
N CYS A 143 0.53 -2.13 16.60
CA CYS A 143 1.68 -1.64 15.84
C CYS A 143 1.36 -1.55 14.35
N TRP A 144 0.74 -2.59 13.78
CA TRP A 144 0.38 -2.62 12.36
C TRP A 144 -0.60 -1.50 11.99
N THR A 145 -1.65 -1.26 12.78
CA THR A 145 -2.59 -0.15 12.54
C THR A 145 -1.92 1.20 12.72
N THR A 146 -1.01 1.33 13.68
CA THR A 146 -0.19 2.55 13.86
C THR A 146 0.69 2.80 12.64
N CYS A 147 1.35 1.77 12.09
CA CYS A 147 2.09 1.89 10.84
C CYS A 147 1.17 2.29 9.69
N PHE A 148 -0.01 1.67 9.55
CA PHE A 148 -0.96 2.02 8.50
C PHE A 148 -1.36 3.51 8.56
N SER A 149 -1.70 4.02 9.75
CA SER A 149 -2.01 5.43 9.97
C SER A 149 -0.81 6.35 9.77
N ALA A 150 0.38 5.93 10.20
CA ALA A 150 1.62 6.66 9.97
C ALA A 150 1.93 6.77 8.48
N GLY A 151 1.62 5.75 7.67
CA GLY A 151 1.73 5.80 6.21
C GLY A 151 0.83 6.87 5.60
N THR A 152 -0.39 7.03 6.10
CA THR A 152 -1.31 8.08 5.65
C THR A 152 -0.77 9.48 5.98
N MET A 153 -0.15 9.63 7.15
CA MET A 153 0.47 10.89 7.58
C MET A 153 1.79 11.18 6.83
N LEU A 154 2.58 10.15 6.55
CA LEU A 154 3.85 10.24 5.83
C LEU A 154 3.66 10.41 4.32
N GLY A 155 2.53 9.99 3.76
CA GLY A 155 2.23 10.13 2.32
C GLY A 155 2.37 11.58 1.84
N PRO A 156 1.71 12.55 2.49
CA PRO A 156 1.92 13.97 2.20
C PRO A 156 3.33 14.49 2.52
N LEU A 157 4.05 13.91 3.48
CA LEU A 157 5.42 14.34 3.80
C LEU A 157 6.45 13.79 2.82
N VAL A 158 6.21 12.65 2.18
CA VAL A 158 7.07 12.13 1.12
C VAL A 158 6.66 12.72 -0.23
N GLY A 159 5.37 12.92 -0.47
CA GLY A 159 4.85 13.63 -1.64
C GLY A 159 5.09 15.15 -1.62
N GLY A 160 5.18 15.76 -0.43
CA GLY A 160 5.27 17.20 -0.22
C GLY A 160 6.47 17.68 0.60
N GLY A 161 7.31 16.80 1.15
CA GLY A 161 8.48 17.13 1.99
C GLY A 161 9.60 17.88 1.28
N GLY A 162 9.48 18.14 -0.02
CA GLY A 162 10.27 19.16 -0.69
C GLY A 162 9.89 20.61 -0.31
N LEU A 163 8.84 20.82 0.50
CA LEU A 163 8.30 22.16 0.79
C LEU A 163 8.70 22.75 2.17
N TYR A 164 9.30 21.96 3.07
CA TYR A 164 9.50 22.41 4.46
C TYR A 164 10.93 22.84 4.82
N HIS A 165 11.88 22.84 3.87
CA HIS A 165 13.24 23.35 4.07
C HIS A 165 13.69 24.19 2.86
N GLY A 166 13.19 25.43 2.73
CA GLY A 166 13.84 26.54 2.02
C GLY A 166 14.30 26.34 0.56
N ALA A 167 13.90 25.27 -0.13
CA ALA A 167 14.39 24.90 -1.45
C ALA A 167 13.28 25.04 -2.50
N ARG A 168 13.58 25.84 -3.52
CA ARG A 168 12.73 26.24 -4.63
C ARG A 168 11.80 25.13 -5.17
N PRO A 169 10.52 25.46 -5.47
CA PRO A 169 9.48 24.49 -5.85
C PRO A 169 9.79 23.69 -7.11
N GLU A 170 10.68 24.15 -8.00
CA GLU A 170 11.10 23.38 -9.17
C GLU A 170 11.92 22.10 -8.86
N LYS A 171 12.49 21.98 -7.65
CA LYS A 171 13.38 20.84 -7.29
C LYS A 171 12.71 19.73 -6.50
N ALA A 172 11.62 20.01 -5.78
CA ALA A 172 10.83 19.02 -5.05
C ALA A 172 10.21 17.98 -6.00
N PHE A 173 9.76 18.46 -7.16
CA PHE A 173 9.16 17.64 -8.21
C PHE A 173 10.15 16.66 -8.84
N GLN A 174 11.42 17.04 -8.93
CA GLN A 174 12.51 16.21 -9.44
C GLN A 174 12.86 15.05 -8.51
N VAL A 175 12.56 15.12 -7.20
CA VAL A 175 12.85 14.04 -6.24
C VAL A 175 11.82 12.92 -6.30
N VAL A 176 10.53 13.25 -6.47
CA VAL A 176 9.49 12.24 -6.72
C VAL A 176 9.72 11.58 -8.08
N ILE A 177 10.08 12.35 -9.11
CA ILE A 177 10.45 11.79 -10.42
C ILE A 177 11.77 10.97 -10.34
N ARG A 178 12.72 11.30 -9.46
CA ARG A 178 13.98 10.55 -9.24
C ARG A 178 13.85 9.33 -8.34
N LEU A 179 12.90 9.27 -7.42
CA LEU A 179 12.65 8.08 -6.61
C LEU A 179 11.99 6.97 -7.43
N PHE A 180 11.41 7.31 -8.58
CA PHE A 180 10.73 6.39 -9.50
C PHE A 180 11.43 6.27 -10.88
N ARG A 181 12.66 6.76 -11.01
CA ARG A 181 13.56 6.54 -12.16
C ARG A 181 14.83 5.85 -11.71
#